data_AF-A0A7S0KN86-F1
#
_entry.id   AF-A0A7S0KN86-F1
#
_cell.length_a   1.000
_cell.length_b   1.000
_cell.length_c   1.000
_cell.angle_alpha   90.00
_cell.angle_beta   90.00
_cell.angle_gamma   90.00
#
_symmetry.space_group_name_H-M   'P 1'
#
loop_
_entity.id
_entity.type
_entity.pdbx_description
1 polymer ?
#
loop_
_entity_poly.entity_id
_entity_poly.type
_entity_poly.pdbx_seq_one_letter_code
_entity_poly.pdbx_strand_id
1 'polypeptide(L)'
;QIARHVPTASGGLSTSDAPRGYRFRVLAVEAFPFGPECARIRDRGNALEAKVNVSFYDECTGSFHGATCSSAPEPAEMPASELTPGDTSVDPQNPVATLDVQHDAYFTTRVCDPRCLIVVEIVLVERRKKDGSVARETSAGWAAMPAVGPGGAEPTGAPGSAPVRQGSPRYLMWGRPRAGQHPPSQLGRAKLHF
;
A
#
# COMPACT_ATOMS: atom_id res chain seq x y z
N GLN A 1 21.93 13.37 9.83
CA GLN A 1 21.98 11.90 9.91
C GLN A 1 21.32 11.49 11.24
N ILE A 2 20.09 10.97 11.23
CA ILE A 2 19.44 10.41 12.44
C ILE A 2 18.75 9.10 12.01
N ALA A 3 19.55 8.07 11.76
CA ALA A 3 19.07 6.70 11.73
C ALA A 3 19.00 6.23 13.18
N ARG A 4 17.83 6.41 13.82
CA ARG A 4 17.55 5.82 15.13
C ARG A 4 16.74 4.57 14.87
N HIS A 5 17.43 3.44 14.92
CA HIS A 5 16.94 2.10 14.65
C HIS A 5 15.69 1.79 15.46
N VAL A 6 14.72 1.12 14.82
CA VAL A 6 13.69 0.38 15.53
C VAL A 6 14.42 -0.59 16.48
N PRO A 7 14.08 -0.64 17.78
CA PRO A 7 14.73 -1.57 18.70
C PRO A 7 14.61 -2.99 18.13
N THR A 8 15.74 -3.65 17.89
CA THR A 8 15.75 -5.01 17.38
C THR A 8 15.06 -5.90 18.42
N ALA A 9 13.98 -6.58 18.04
CA ALA A 9 13.35 -7.54 18.94
C ALA A 9 14.38 -8.62 19.34
N SER A 10 14.56 -8.84 20.64
CA SER A 10 15.49 -9.85 21.15
C SER A 10 15.03 -11.24 20.71
N GLY A 11 15.84 -11.93 19.89
CA GLY A 11 15.55 -13.29 19.43
C GLY A 11 15.72 -13.55 17.93
N GLY A 12 15.94 -12.52 17.11
CA GLY A 12 16.05 -12.68 15.65
C GLY A 12 14.73 -13.11 14.98
N LEU A 13 14.77 -13.29 13.67
CA LEU A 13 13.65 -13.80 12.87
C LEU A 13 13.65 -15.33 12.90
N SER A 14 12.45 -15.91 13.05
CA SER A 14 12.24 -17.34 12.85
C SER A 14 12.40 -17.67 11.36
N THR A 15 13.23 -18.67 11.04
CA THR A 15 13.42 -19.15 9.66
C THR A 15 13.15 -20.64 9.54
N SER A 16 12.66 -21.06 8.38
CA SER A 16 12.56 -22.48 7.99
C SER A 16 13.83 -22.96 7.30
N ASP A 17 14.10 -24.26 7.41
CA ASP A 17 15.27 -24.91 6.80
C ASP A 17 15.29 -24.81 5.26
N ALA A 18 14.10 -24.85 4.64
CA ALA A 18 13.90 -24.67 3.21
C ALA A 18 13.26 -23.30 2.88
N PRO A 19 13.61 -22.67 1.74
CA PRO A 19 12.87 -21.52 1.21
C PRO A 19 11.42 -21.91 0.89
N ARG A 20 10.48 -21.02 1.18
CA ARG A 20 9.07 -21.14 0.85
C ARG A 20 8.69 -20.11 -0.20
N GLY A 21 7.92 -20.53 -1.19
CA GLY A 21 7.31 -19.64 -2.18
C GLY A 21 5.93 -19.20 -1.69
N TYR A 22 5.63 -17.92 -1.80
CA TYR A 22 4.33 -17.34 -1.49
C TYR A 22 3.81 -16.59 -2.71
N ARG A 23 2.51 -16.74 -2.98
CA ARG A 23 1.78 -15.87 -3.90
C ARG A 23 0.86 -14.98 -3.07
N PHE A 24 1.02 -13.68 -3.20
CA PHE A 24 0.12 -12.69 -2.65
C PHE A 24 -0.60 -11.99 -3.80
N ARG A 25 -1.93 -12.04 -3.80
CA ARG A 25 -2.73 -11.36 -4.82
C ARG A 25 -3.29 -10.08 -4.24
N VAL A 26 -3.11 -8.97 -4.93
CA VAL A 26 -3.90 -7.75 -4.72
C VAL A 26 -5.08 -7.82 -5.67
N LEU A 27 -6.28 -7.56 -5.19
CA LEU A 27 -7.49 -7.51 -6.00
C LEU A 27 -7.82 -6.06 -6.37
N ALA A 28 -8.18 -5.25 -5.39
CA ALA A 28 -8.62 -3.88 -5.60
C ALA A 28 -8.40 -3.01 -4.36
N VAL A 29 -8.43 -1.69 -4.56
CA VAL A 29 -8.57 -0.72 -3.47
C VAL A 29 -9.97 -0.13 -3.54
N GLU A 30 -10.85 -0.56 -2.64
CA GLU A 30 -12.19 -0.02 -2.53
C GLU A 30 -12.17 1.34 -1.83
N ALA A 31 -13.10 2.21 -2.25
CA ALA A 31 -13.35 3.50 -1.63
C ALA A 31 -12.09 4.38 -1.51
N PHE A 32 -11.25 4.38 -2.54
CA PHE A 32 -10.07 5.22 -2.64
C PHE A 32 -10.45 6.70 -2.86
N PRO A 33 -10.05 7.62 -1.97
CA PRO A 33 -10.33 9.04 -2.14
C PRO A 33 -9.33 9.70 -3.08
N PHE A 34 -9.82 10.27 -4.17
CA PHE A 34 -9.03 11.06 -5.11
C PHE A 34 -8.80 12.46 -4.54
N GLY A 35 -7.72 12.58 -3.76
CA GLY A 35 -7.34 13.84 -3.13
C GLY A 35 -6.72 14.87 -4.08
N PRO A 36 -6.22 16.00 -3.53
CA PRO A 36 -5.73 17.14 -4.30
C PRO A 36 -4.57 16.85 -5.27
N GLU A 37 -3.77 15.79 -5.06
CA GLU A 37 -2.73 15.41 -6.03
C GLU A 37 -3.34 14.85 -7.32
N CYS A 38 -4.41 14.05 -7.23
CA CYS A 38 -5.11 13.51 -8.40
C CYS A 38 -5.66 14.64 -9.28
N ALA A 39 -6.31 15.62 -8.65
CA ALA A 39 -6.80 16.81 -9.34
C ALA A 39 -5.65 17.60 -10.00
N ARG A 40 -4.56 17.84 -9.28
CA ARG A 40 -3.38 18.54 -9.81
C ARG A 40 -2.73 17.83 -11.00
N ILE A 41 -2.69 16.50 -11.02
CA ILE A 41 -2.19 15.72 -12.18
C ILE A 41 -3.06 15.96 -13.41
N ARG A 42 -4.39 15.89 -13.23
CA ARG A 42 -5.36 16.15 -14.31
C ARG A 42 -5.26 17.59 -14.82
N ASP A 43 -5.16 18.57 -13.93
CA ASP A 43 -5.12 19.99 -14.29
C ASP A 43 -3.83 20.36 -15.05
N ARG A 44 -2.74 19.61 -14.84
CA ARG A 44 -1.52 19.67 -15.67
C ARG A 44 -1.68 19.05 -17.06
N GLY A 45 -2.84 18.46 -17.36
CA GLY A 45 -3.12 17.77 -18.63
C GLY A 45 -2.49 16.37 -18.72
N ASN A 46 -1.98 15.82 -17.62
CA ASN A 46 -1.33 14.52 -17.59
C ASN A 46 -2.34 13.39 -17.34
N ALA A 47 -1.97 12.16 -17.67
CA ALA A 47 -2.73 10.97 -17.34
C ALA A 47 -2.44 10.57 -15.89
N LEU A 48 -3.51 10.19 -15.18
CA LEU A 48 -3.45 9.64 -13.83
C LEU A 48 -3.56 8.12 -13.92
N GLU A 49 -2.52 7.44 -13.47
CA GLU A 49 -2.47 5.99 -13.34
C GLU A 49 -2.28 5.62 -11.86
N ALA A 50 -2.65 4.41 -11.49
CA ALA A 50 -2.36 3.82 -10.19
C ALA A 50 -1.63 2.48 -10.39
N LYS A 51 -0.66 2.22 -9.53
CA LYS A 51 -0.04 0.91 -9.39
C LYS A 51 0.07 0.54 -7.92
N VAL A 52 0.35 -0.72 -7.64
CA VAL A 52 0.70 -1.18 -6.30
C VAL A 52 2.13 -1.70 -6.25
N ASN A 53 2.80 -1.41 -5.15
CA ASN A 53 4.09 -1.96 -4.80
C ASN A 53 3.92 -2.88 -3.59
N VAL A 54 4.35 -4.13 -3.69
CA VAL A 54 4.27 -5.12 -2.62
C VAL A 54 5.68 -5.40 -2.11
N SER A 55 5.89 -5.19 -0.82
CA SER A 55 7.16 -5.36 -0.13
C SER A 55 7.01 -6.25 1.10
N PHE A 56 8.08 -6.95 1.46
CA PHE A 56 8.14 -7.72 2.70
C PHE A 56 8.79 -6.87 3.79
N TYR A 57 8.13 -6.72 4.94
CA TYR A 57 8.60 -5.92 6.07
C TYR A 57 8.76 -6.79 7.31
N ASP A 58 9.87 -6.61 8.02
CA ASP A 58 10.12 -7.25 9.31
C ASP A 58 9.99 -6.21 10.44
N GLU A 59 8.96 -6.38 11.28
CA GLU A 59 8.76 -5.52 12.46
C GLU A 59 9.89 -5.67 13.49
N CYS A 60 10.60 -6.80 13.52
CA CYS A 60 11.66 -7.06 14.48
C CYS A 60 12.88 -6.20 14.22
N THR A 61 13.30 -6.11 12.96
CA THR A 61 14.46 -5.31 12.54
C THR A 61 14.07 -3.93 12.04
N GLY A 62 12.76 -3.68 11.86
CA GLY A 62 12.25 -2.43 11.31
C GLY A 62 12.66 -2.20 9.86
N SER A 63 12.83 -3.27 9.08
CA SER A 63 13.45 -3.23 7.75
C SER A 63 12.62 -3.91 6.68
N PHE A 64 12.73 -3.42 5.44
CA PHE A 64 12.18 -4.08 4.26
C PHE A 64 13.21 -5.06 3.70
N HIS A 65 12.74 -6.22 3.23
CA HIS A 65 13.58 -7.27 2.68
C HIS A 65 13.15 -7.64 1.25
N GLY A 66 14.15 -8.08 0.47
CA GLY A 66 13.95 -8.51 -0.91
C GLY A 66 13.69 -7.37 -1.90
N ALA A 67 13.36 -7.75 -3.13
CA ALA A 67 12.92 -6.80 -4.15
C ALA A 67 11.43 -6.50 -3.95
N THR A 68 11.06 -5.23 -4.13
CA THR A 68 9.65 -4.83 -4.17
C THR A 68 9.03 -5.27 -5.49
N CYS A 69 7.94 -6.01 -5.44
CA CYS A 69 7.16 -6.40 -6.61
C CYS A 69 6.23 -5.24 -6.98
N SER A 70 6.31 -4.74 -8.20
CA SER A 70 5.45 -3.66 -8.68
C SER A 70 4.46 -4.17 -9.71
N SER A 71 3.20 -3.75 -9.62
CA SER A 71 2.23 -3.95 -10.69
C SER A 71 2.54 -3.05 -11.88
N ALA A 72 1.94 -3.37 -13.03
CA ALA A 72 1.82 -2.39 -14.10
C ALA A 72 0.96 -1.21 -13.60
N PRO A 73 1.27 0.03 -14.03
CA PRO A 73 0.37 1.16 -13.86
C PRO A 73 -0.88 0.98 -14.71
N GLU A 74 -2.05 1.13 -14.09
CA GLU A 74 -3.35 1.09 -14.75
C GLU A 74 -4.03 2.46 -14.68
N PRO A 75 -4.85 2.86 -15.67
CA PRO A 75 -5.59 4.12 -15.62
C PRO A 75 -6.44 4.22 -14.34
N ALA A 76 -6.34 5.36 -13.65
CA ALA A 76 -7.16 5.63 -12.46
C ALA A 76 -8.19 6.71 -12.79
N GLU A 77 -9.39 6.27 -13.14
CA GLU A 77 -10.49 7.15 -13.51
C GLU A 77 -11.06 7.84 -12.26
N MET A 78 -10.80 9.14 -12.17
CA MET A 78 -11.42 9.97 -11.13
C MET A 78 -12.89 10.19 -11.50
N PRO A 79 -13.84 9.86 -10.62
CA PRO A 79 -15.25 10.13 -10.86
C PRO A 79 -15.47 11.60 -11.21
N ALA A 80 -16.38 11.87 -12.14
CA ALA A 80 -16.87 13.22 -12.34
C ALA A 80 -17.45 13.73 -11.01
N SER A 81 -17.09 14.95 -10.62
CA SER A 81 -17.72 15.62 -9.50
C SER A 81 -19.12 16.04 -9.93
N GLU A 82 -20.03 15.08 -10.01
CA GLU A 82 -21.45 15.37 -10.14
C GLU A 82 -21.96 15.71 -8.75
N LEU A 83 -22.23 17.01 -8.52
CA LEU A 83 -23.02 17.45 -7.39
C LEU A 83 -24.45 16.92 -7.59
N THR A 84 -24.71 15.67 -7.22
CA THR A 84 -26.08 15.16 -7.15
C THR A 84 -26.77 15.87 -5.98
N PRO A 85 -27.81 16.70 -6.19
CA PRO A 85 -28.47 17.41 -5.10
C PRO A 85 -29.15 16.39 -4.18
N GLY A 86 -28.62 16.18 -2.98
CA GLY A 86 -29.24 15.36 -1.94
C GLY A 86 -28.39 14.23 -1.37
N ASP A 87 -27.22 13.93 -1.94
CA ASP A 87 -26.35 12.88 -1.38
C ASP A 87 -25.31 13.49 -0.43
N THR A 88 -25.65 13.55 0.86
CA THR A 88 -24.77 14.09 1.92
C THR A 88 -23.56 13.21 2.26
N SER A 89 -23.37 12.11 1.54
CA SER A 89 -22.31 11.12 1.81
C SER A 89 -21.04 11.29 0.96
N VAL A 90 -21.10 12.08 -0.12
CA VAL A 90 -19.95 12.40 -0.96
C VAL A 90 -19.43 13.75 -0.51
N ASP A 91 -18.27 13.77 0.17
CA ASP A 91 -17.54 15.02 0.37
C ASP A 91 -17.18 15.58 -1.02
N PRO A 92 -17.78 16.71 -1.45
CA PRO A 92 -17.58 17.24 -2.80
C PRO A 92 -16.11 17.56 -3.10
N GLN A 93 -15.27 17.63 -2.06
CA GLN A 93 -13.85 17.93 -2.18
C GLN A 93 -12.97 16.70 -2.48
N ASN A 94 -13.48 15.46 -2.33
CA ASN A 94 -12.69 14.24 -2.54
C ASN A 94 -13.56 13.11 -3.14
N PRO A 95 -13.69 13.01 -4.48
CA PRO A 95 -14.44 11.92 -5.09
C PRO A 95 -13.81 10.56 -4.73
N VAL A 96 -14.64 9.54 -4.61
CA VAL A 96 -14.23 8.21 -4.15
C VAL A 96 -14.54 7.18 -5.23
N ALA A 97 -13.59 6.30 -5.57
CA ALA A 97 -13.82 5.18 -6.48
C ALA A 97 -13.01 3.94 -6.07
N THR A 98 -13.27 2.83 -6.77
CA THR A 98 -12.46 1.62 -6.64
C THR A 98 -11.31 1.66 -7.65
N LEU A 99 -10.09 1.38 -7.18
CA LEU A 99 -8.94 1.12 -8.05
C LEU A 99 -8.83 -0.38 -8.30
N ASP A 100 -9.06 -0.83 -9.52
CA ASP A 100 -8.93 -2.24 -9.92
C ASP A 100 -7.50 -2.51 -10.43
N VAL A 101 -6.61 -2.89 -9.50
CA VAL A 101 -5.16 -3.00 -9.78
C VAL A 101 -4.67 -4.43 -10.03
N GLN A 102 -5.47 -5.45 -9.69
CA GLN A 102 -5.23 -6.90 -9.86
C GLN A 102 -3.77 -7.31 -10.10
N HIS A 103 -3.04 -7.63 -9.03
CA HIS A 103 -1.61 -7.93 -9.10
C HIS A 103 -1.24 -9.18 -8.32
N ASP A 104 -0.59 -10.14 -8.98
CA ASP A 104 0.05 -11.27 -8.31
C ASP A 104 1.52 -10.96 -8.02
N ALA A 105 1.86 -10.89 -6.73
CA ALA A 105 3.22 -10.76 -6.25
C ALA A 105 3.72 -12.13 -5.76
N TYR A 106 4.91 -12.53 -6.21
CA TYR A 106 5.53 -13.80 -5.84
C TYR A 106 6.76 -13.52 -4.98
N PHE A 107 6.81 -14.13 -3.80
CA PHE A 107 7.91 -14.01 -2.86
C PHE A 107 8.54 -15.37 -2.61
N THR A 108 9.85 -15.42 -2.48
CA THR A 108 10.54 -16.59 -1.93
C THR A 108 11.28 -16.16 -0.69
N THR A 109 10.97 -16.75 0.46
CA THR A 109 11.64 -16.42 1.72
C THR A 109 11.80 -17.65 2.60
N ARG A 110 12.87 -17.66 3.40
CA ARG A 110 13.02 -18.61 4.50
C ARG A 110 12.39 -18.09 5.79
N VAL A 111 11.98 -16.83 5.83
CA VAL A 111 11.39 -16.22 7.02
C VAL A 111 9.98 -16.76 7.21
N CYS A 112 9.71 -17.30 8.40
CA CYS A 112 8.41 -17.83 8.81
C CYS A 112 7.89 -17.16 10.09
N ASP A 113 8.44 -15.98 10.42
CA ASP A 113 8.13 -15.25 11.63
C ASP A 113 6.77 -14.54 11.54
N PRO A 114 5.88 -14.69 12.54
CA PRO A 114 4.57 -14.01 12.55
C PRO A 114 4.65 -12.49 12.69
N ARG A 115 5.83 -11.94 13.02
CA ARG A 115 6.09 -10.49 13.07
C ARG A 115 6.45 -9.89 11.71
N CYS A 116 6.47 -10.70 10.65
CA CYS A 116 6.65 -10.20 9.30
C CYS A 116 5.32 -9.83 8.65
N LEU A 117 5.33 -8.71 7.94
CA LEU A 117 4.19 -8.15 7.24
C LEU A 117 4.45 -8.13 5.74
N ILE A 118 3.41 -8.44 4.97
CA ILE A 118 3.32 -7.97 3.59
C ILE A 118 2.81 -6.54 3.65
N VAL A 119 3.47 -5.64 2.93
CA VAL A 119 3.14 -4.22 2.88
C VAL A 119 2.84 -3.87 1.43
N VAL A 120 1.66 -3.29 1.21
CA VAL A 120 1.21 -2.85 -0.11
C VAL A 120 1.13 -1.34 -0.11
N GLU A 121 1.93 -0.69 -0.93
CA GLU A 121 1.88 0.75 -1.19
C GLU A 121 1.09 1.01 -2.48
N ILE A 122 0.12 1.90 -2.39
CA ILE A 122 -0.63 2.42 -3.54
C ILE A 122 0.14 3.63 -4.06
N VAL A 123 0.47 3.63 -5.34
CA VAL A 123 1.28 4.66 -5.97
C VAL A 123 0.50 5.30 -7.11
N LEU A 124 0.32 6.61 -7.05
CA LEU A 124 -0.14 7.41 -8.17
C LEU A 124 1.03 7.62 -9.13
N VAL A 125 0.80 7.31 -10.40
CA VAL A 125 1.75 7.50 -11.49
C VAL A 125 1.21 8.63 -12.36
N GLU A 126 1.96 9.72 -12.43
CA GLU A 126 1.69 10.83 -13.33
C GLU A 126 2.41 10.59 -14.65
N ARG A 127 1.65 10.37 -15.74
CA ARG A 127 2.20 10.15 -17.07
C ARG A 127 1.93 11.34 -17.98
N ARG A 128 2.98 11.84 -18.64
CA ARG A 128 2.84 12.92 -19.63
C ARG A 128 2.12 12.41 -20.86
N LYS A 129 1.00 13.05 -21.24
CA LYS A 129 0.26 12.65 -22.46
C LYS A 129 1.03 12.88 -23.75
N LYS A 130 1.96 13.85 -23.76
CA LYS A 130 2.72 14.24 -24.96
C LYS A 130 3.68 13.15 -25.42
N ASP A 131 4.37 12.48 -24.50
CA ASP A 131 5.47 11.55 -24.80
C ASP A 131 5.33 10.19 -24.09
N GLY A 132 4.29 10.00 -23.27
CA GLY A 132 4.06 8.77 -22.52
C GLY A 132 5.04 8.53 -21.37
N SER A 133 5.94 9.48 -21.07
CA SER A 133 6.93 9.32 -20.00
C SER A 133 6.30 9.50 -18.61
N VAL A 134 6.82 8.75 -17.63
CA VAL A 134 6.46 8.94 -16.22
C VAL A 134 7.09 10.24 -15.74
N ALA A 135 6.27 11.22 -15.37
CA ALA A 135 6.72 12.48 -14.81
C ALA A 135 7.05 12.33 -13.32
N ARG A 136 6.20 11.59 -12.59
CA ARG A 136 6.27 11.47 -11.13
C ARG A 136 5.55 10.22 -10.63
N GLU A 137 6.07 9.66 -9.55
CA GLU A 137 5.37 8.67 -8.73
C GLU A 137 5.16 9.23 -7.32
N THR A 138 3.95 9.08 -6.79
CA THR A 138 3.58 9.60 -5.46
C THR A 138 2.84 8.55 -4.66
N SER A 139 3.28 8.31 -3.43
CA SER A 139 2.60 7.42 -2.49
C SER A 139 1.23 7.99 -2.14
N ALA A 140 0.18 7.21 -2.39
CA ALA A 140 -1.22 7.59 -2.18
C ALA A 140 -1.80 6.99 -0.90
N GLY A 141 -1.19 5.93 -0.40
CA GLY A 141 -1.59 5.23 0.80
C GLY A 141 -0.91 3.86 0.87
N TRP A 142 -1.09 3.16 1.98
CA TRP A 142 -0.52 1.83 2.14
C TRP A 142 -1.32 0.97 3.11
N ALA A 143 -1.25 -0.34 2.97
CA ALA A 143 -1.81 -1.31 3.89
C ALA A 143 -0.74 -2.32 4.28
N ALA A 144 -0.90 -2.95 5.45
CA ALA A 144 -0.02 -4.03 5.89
C ALA A 144 -0.86 -5.18 6.45
N MET A 145 -0.43 -6.40 6.17
CA MET A 145 -1.10 -7.63 6.55
C MET A 145 -0.06 -8.67 6.99
N PRO A 146 -0.41 -9.57 7.92
CA PRO A 146 0.49 -10.65 8.33
C PRO A 146 0.97 -11.46 7.12
N ALA A 147 2.27 -11.72 7.03
CA ALA A 147 2.83 -12.55 5.96
C ALA A 147 2.55 -14.04 6.17
N VAL A 148 2.31 -14.45 7.42
CA VAL A 148 1.98 -15.81 7.82
C VAL A 148 0.78 -15.81 8.77
N GLY A 149 0.01 -16.89 8.74
CA GLY A 149 -1.08 -17.12 9.67
C GLY A 149 -0.61 -17.49 11.09
N PRO A 150 -1.54 -17.73 12.01
CA PRO A 150 -1.23 -18.17 13.38
C PRO A 150 -0.27 -19.36 13.40
N GLY A 151 0.76 -19.30 14.24
CA GLY A 151 1.77 -20.37 14.36
C GLY A 151 2.71 -20.51 13.17
N GLY A 152 2.79 -19.51 12.28
CA GLY A 152 3.67 -19.56 11.09
C GLY A 152 3.11 -20.42 9.95
N ALA A 153 1.81 -20.73 10.01
CA ALA A 153 1.10 -21.42 8.95
C ALA A 153 1.00 -20.53 7.70
N GLU A 154 0.93 -21.15 6.53
CA GLU A 154 0.62 -20.43 5.29
C GLU A 154 -0.79 -19.84 5.39
N PRO A 155 -1.00 -18.56 5.06
CA PRO A 155 -2.34 -17.98 5.05
C PRO A 155 -3.17 -18.67 3.97
N THR A 156 -4.04 -19.57 4.39
CA THR A 156 -4.99 -20.30 3.53
C THR A 156 -6.39 -19.78 3.84
N GLY A 157 -7.14 -19.32 2.83
CA GLY A 157 -8.47 -18.78 3.08
C GLY A 157 -9.08 -17.97 1.94
N ALA A 158 -10.29 -17.47 2.23
CA ALA A 158 -11.02 -16.53 1.38
C ALA A 158 -10.30 -15.17 1.31
N PRO A 159 -10.57 -14.34 0.28
CA PRO A 159 -10.01 -13.00 0.15
C PRO A 159 -10.14 -12.19 1.44
N GLY A 160 -9.04 -11.58 1.85
CA GLY A 160 -8.94 -10.70 3.00
C GLY A 160 -9.13 -9.24 2.63
N SER A 161 -9.30 -8.40 3.65
CA SER A 161 -9.21 -6.95 3.47
C SER A 161 -8.45 -6.29 4.61
N ALA A 162 -7.75 -5.19 4.30
CA ALA A 162 -7.02 -4.39 5.26
C ALA A 162 -7.32 -2.90 5.06
N PRO A 163 -7.39 -2.10 6.14
CA PRO A 163 -7.57 -0.66 6.02
C PRO A 163 -6.34 -0.01 5.37
N VAL A 164 -6.58 0.89 4.42
CA VAL A 164 -5.52 1.71 3.84
C VAL A 164 -5.21 2.88 4.77
N ARG A 165 -3.94 3.14 5.01
CA ARG A 165 -3.42 4.25 5.81
C ARG A 165 -2.88 5.34 4.90
N GLN A 166 -2.95 6.57 5.37
CA GLN A 166 -2.40 7.72 4.66
C GLN A 166 -0.87 7.69 4.61
N GLY A 167 -0.30 8.39 3.63
CA GLY A 167 1.14 8.52 3.47
C GLY A 167 1.79 7.29 2.85
N SER A 168 3.03 7.00 3.28
CA SER A 168 3.90 5.99 2.66
C SER A 168 4.29 4.89 3.66
N PRO A 169 4.60 3.67 3.23
CA PRO A 169 5.13 2.64 4.12
C PRO A 169 6.44 3.03 4.83
N ARG A 170 7.12 4.11 4.40
CA ARG A 170 8.28 4.69 5.12
C ARG A 170 8.00 5.04 6.59
N TYR A 171 6.74 5.25 6.97
CA TYR A 171 6.35 5.43 8.38
C TYR A 171 6.75 4.24 9.25
N LEU A 172 6.77 3.01 8.70
CA LEU A 172 7.24 1.82 9.39
C LEU A 172 8.75 1.90 9.75
N MET A 173 9.53 2.68 9.00
CA MET A 173 10.96 2.87 9.28
C MET A 173 11.22 3.88 10.41
N TRP A 174 10.21 4.69 10.79
CA TRP A 174 10.37 5.69 11.84
C TRP A 174 10.17 5.14 13.26
N GLY A 175 9.81 3.85 13.36
CA GLY A 175 9.52 3.16 14.62
C GLY A 175 8.12 3.47 15.15
N ARG A 176 7.78 2.92 16.33
CA ARG A 176 6.55 3.29 17.06
C ARG A 176 6.47 4.83 17.14
N PRO A 177 5.26 5.42 17.03
CA PRO A 177 5.02 6.84 17.24
C PRO A 177 6.01 7.46 18.24
N ARG A 178 6.98 8.24 17.75
CA ARG A 178 7.77 9.10 18.65
C ARG A 178 6.74 9.92 19.42
N ALA A 179 6.90 10.09 20.73
CA ALA A 179 5.96 10.87 21.54
C ALA A 179 5.59 12.18 20.82
N GLY A 180 4.40 12.24 20.21
CA GLY A 180 3.91 13.35 19.37
C GLY A 180 3.69 13.09 17.86
N GLN A 181 4.19 12.01 17.26
CA GLN A 181 3.87 11.62 15.87
C GLN A 181 2.74 10.60 15.87
N HIS A 182 1.51 11.05 15.62
CA HIS A 182 0.37 10.14 15.52
C HIS A 182 0.62 9.11 14.40
N PRO A 183 0.30 7.81 14.62
CA PRO A 183 0.35 6.83 13.54
C PRO A 183 -0.52 7.32 12.38
N PRO A 184 -0.13 7.07 11.12
CA PRO A 184 -0.91 7.56 9.98
C PRO A 184 -2.35 7.08 10.11
N SER A 185 -3.27 8.04 10.01
CA SER A 185 -4.70 7.80 10.06
C SER A 185 -5.11 6.92 8.88
N GLN A 186 -6.27 6.28 9.01
CA GLN A 186 -6.89 5.61 7.88
C GLN A 186 -7.14 6.62 6.73
N LEU A 187 -6.92 6.19 5.50
CA LEU A 187 -7.22 6.95 4.29
C LEU A 187 -8.73 6.89 4.03
N GLY A 188 -9.48 7.76 4.70
CA GLY A 188 -10.94 7.77 4.61
C GLY A 188 -11.53 6.40 5.00
N ARG A 189 -12.36 5.84 4.13
CA ARG A 189 -12.95 4.50 4.28
C ARG A 189 -12.26 3.44 3.43
N ALA A 190 -11.10 3.77 2.82
CA ALA A 190 -10.46 2.92 1.84
C ALA A 190 -10.00 1.58 2.43
N LYS A 191 -10.19 0.51 1.65
CA LYS A 191 -9.79 -0.86 2.00
C LYS A 191 -9.08 -1.51 0.82
N LEU A 192 -7.96 -2.15 1.12
CA LEU A 192 -7.27 -3.03 0.18
C LEU A 192 -7.87 -4.44 0.30
N HIS A 193 -8.27 -5.02 -0.83
CA HIS A 193 -8.71 -6.40 -0.95
C HIS A 193 -7.59 -7.26 -1.55
N PHE A 194 -7.34 -8.43 -0.98
CA PHE A 194 -6.24 -9.33 -1.35
C PHE A 194 -6.63 -10.80 -1.24
#